data_AF-A0AB39YT87-F1
#
_entry.id   AF-A0AB39YT87-F1
#
_cell.length_a   1.000
_cell.length_b   1.000
_cell.length_c   1.000
_cell.angle_alpha   90.00
_cell.angle_beta   90.00
_cell.angle_gamma   90.00
#
_symmetry.space_group_name_H-M   'P 1'
#
loop_
_entity.id
_entity.type
_entity.pdbx_description
1 polymer ?
#
loop_
_entity_poly.entity_id
_entity_poly.type
_entity_poly.pdbx_seq_one_letter_code
_entity_poly.pdbx_strand_id
1 'polypeptide(L)'
;MNTLEEAVPGRGLRPHFRSLLERWDSTPRQGLPQFAGGQAAFLWRGPGEAFASLHLAAEAGLRDAWNVRRAHPGVAAPPGVRLPTAPGTIVRGFTISPDGTRIAALLSTSASELAETWILAAGTQPVHIPGATAWYAAPVWEPDGGGIWVLTGKPPCQQIMHCPLDAGHPQELPFPTDLGSTTGSRLSLTRARGNLRLAAKNPGTGTREWELESGAWHPTAAPAGGIRVELASDHHGTTVTLDSRPVYRLSPAEYVSSFAIQPHADGTDLWLQTASPERPSGVFCVDEPVRSNESSRDPSGNILHQRVTAVASDGVGIPLVISARASDLGPDGLPARPLPLILTCYGGFGVTHRTEAEPSVPAWLESGGVYVAAQLRGGGEMGRDWHEAGRGPRKMRTIQDLIDVAGFLTSAGWTTPGQTVPFGASHGGLVVTAAALLSPASFGGVVAVAPLLDTVDLHRHGLGKQWLHEFGADGECSDHDRAAYSPVHVVGGLGSAAGLPPLLCCLLGRDERVDNKAAVEVVTGIRERGGRAWLLQEDRGGHGQRAAPDVLDFSAAVLAFAASISREATPGSEPCP
;
A
#
# COMPACT_ATOMS: atom_id res chain seq x y z
N MET A 1 -12.79 -22.84 -15.72
CA MET A 1 -11.97 -21.64 -15.44
C MET A 1 -11.60 -20.89 -16.72
N ASN A 2 -11.04 -21.50 -17.78
CA ASN A 2 -10.71 -20.77 -19.03
C ASN A 2 -11.83 -19.91 -19.64
N THR A 3 -13.09 -20.35 -19.61
CA THR A 3 -14.22 -19.58 -20.18
C THR A 3 -14.59 -18.33 -19.36
N LEU A 4 -14.13 -18.21 -18.12
CA LEU A 4 -14.39 -17.05 -17.25
C LEU A 4 -13.42 -15.89 -17.55
N GLU A 5 -12.20 -16.19 -18.01
CA GLU A 5 -11.15 -15.20 -18.29
C GLU A 5 -11.19 -14.65 -19.71
N GLU A 6 -11.52 -15.49 -20.69
CA GLU A 6 -11.43 -15.16 -22.13
C GLU A 6 -12.47 -14.12 -22.60
N ALA A 7 -13.45 -13.77 -21.76
CA ALA A 7 -14.59 -12.92 -22.11
C ALA A 7 -14.69 -11.60 -21.32
N VAL A 8 -13.66 -11.19 -20.56
CA VAL A 8 -13.71 -9.93 -19.79
C VAL A 8 -13.92 -8.75 -20.75
N PRO A 9 -14.94 -7.89 -20.52
CA PRO A 9 -15.20 -6.70 -21.31
C PRO A 9 -13.98 -5.78 -21.47
N GLY A 10 -13.92 -5.07 -22.60
CA GLY A 10 -12.84 -4.13 -22.87
C GLY A 10 -11.54 -4.74 -23.38
N ARG A 11 -11.47 -6.06 -23.68
CA ARG A 11 -10.24 -6.72 -24.17
C ARG A 11 -9.49 -5.96 -25.28
N GLY A 12 -10.22 -5.33 -26.21
CA GLY A 12 -9.64 -4.51 -27.29
C GLY A 12 -8.91 -3.24 -26.82
N LEU A 13 -9.17 -2.76 -25.60
CA LEU A 13 -8.56 -1.59 -25.00
C LEU A 13 -7.28 -1.93 -24.22
N ARG A 14 -7.03 -3.21 -23.93
CA ARG A 14 -5.86 -3.64 -23.15
C ARG A 14 -4.53 -3.18 -23.77
N PRO A 15 -4.28 -3.30 -25.09
CA PRO A 15 -3.02 -2.81 -25.68
C PRO A 15 -2.79 -1.31 -25.48
N HIS A 16 -3.87 -0.51 -25.52
CA HIS A 16 -3.80 0.92 -25.26
C HIS A 16 -3.36 1.19 -23.82
N PHE A 17 -4.08 0.67 -22.83
CA PHE A 17 -3.72 0.85 -21.42
C PHE A 17 -2.36 0.26 -21.09
N ARG A 18 -1.99 -0.88 -21.68
CA ARG A 18 -0.67 -1.48 -21.48
C ARG A 18 0.45 -0.54 -21.91
N SER A 19 0.30 0.13 -23.05
CA SER A 19 1.26 1.12 -23.52
C SER A 19 1.34 2.34 -22.58
N LEU A 20 0.22 2.86 -22.08
CA LEU A 20 0.22 3.94 -21.09
C LEU A 20 0.97 3.53 -19.82
N LEU A 21 0.64 2.34 -19.30
CA LEU A 21 1.21 1.76 -18.09
C LEU A 21 2.73 1.58 -18.20
N GLU A 22 3.25 1.14 -19.36
CA GLU A 22 4.70 1.02 -19.60
C GLU A 22 5.42 2.37 -19.53
N ARG A 23 4.81 3.41 -20.11
CA ARG A 23 5.39 4.76 -20.05
C ARG A 23 5.47 5.25 -18.61
N TRP A 24 4.41 5.09 -17.84
CA TRP A 24 4.39 5.52 -16.44
C TRP A 24 5.29 4.68 -15.53
N ASP A 25 5.36 3.37 -15.77
CA ASP A 25 6.26 2.47 -15.02
C ASP A 25 7.75 2.70 -15.32
N SER A 26 8.07 3.33 -16.47
CA SER A 26 9.44 3.68 -16.83
C SER A 26 10.08 4.72 -15.89
N THR A 27 9.30 5.35 -15.00
CA THR A 27 9.84 6.23 -13.98
C THR A 27 10.59 5.42 -12.91
N PRO A 28 11.89 5.69 -12.69
CA PRO A 28 12.65 4.95 -11.68
C PRO A 28 12.14 5.25 -10.27
N ARG A 29 12.31 4.28 -9.36
CA ARG A 29 11.82 4.36 -7.99
C ARG A 29 12.95 4.16 -6.98
N GLN A 30 12.91 4.96 -5.93
CA GLN A 30 13.93 5.00 -4.87
C GLN A 30 13.33 4.59 -3.53
N GLY A 31 14.08 3.83 -2.74
CA GLY A 31 13.79 3.55 -1.34
C GLY A 31 14.68 4.38 -0.41
N LEU A 32 14.22 4.61 0.83
CA LEU A 32 15.00 5.34 1.82
C LEU A 32 16.40 4.74 2.02
N PRO A 33 17.45 5.57 2.05
CA PRO A 33 18.80 5.11 2.32
C PRO A 33 19.03 4.82 3.80
N GLN A 34 19.92 3.87 4.06
CA GLN A 34 20.54 3.63 5.37
C GLN A 34 22.03 3.92 5.29
N PHE A 35 22.59 4.54 6.32
CA PHE A 35 23.96 5.05 6.31
C PHE A 35 24.80 4.41 7.40
N ALA A 36 26.03 4.02 7.05
CA ALA A 36 27.06 3.55 7.96
C ALA A 36 28.42 3.57 7.27
N GLY A 37 29.51 3.79 8.02
CA GLY A 37 30.88 3.75 7.49
C GLY A 37 31.16 4.70 6.30
N GLY A 38 30.43 5.82 6.19
CA GLY A 38 30.52 6.73 5.03
C GLY A 38 29.93 6.16 3.73
N GLN A 39 29.15 5.07 3.83
CA GLN A 39 28.41 4.45 2.75
C GLN A 39 26.90 4.59 2.97
N ALA A 40 26.15 4.43 1.89
CA ALA A 40 24.70 4.46 1.86
C ALA A 40 24.16 3.24 1.10
N ALA A 41 23.26 2.51 1.75
CA ALA A 41 22.53 1.37 1.21
C ALA A 41 21.09 1.76 0.89
N PHE A 42 20.59 1.48 -0.30
CA PHE A 42 19.24 1.86 -0.71
C PHE A 42 18.67 0.94 -1.79
N LEU A 43 17.34 0.99 -1.97
CA LEU A 43 16.66 0.31 -3.05
C LEU A 43 16.52 1.20 -4.27
N TRP A 44 16.69 0.60 -5.45
CA TRP A 44 16.47 1.24 -6.74
C TRP A 44 15.70 0.30 -7.67
N ARG A 45 14.71 0.81 -8.39
CA ARG A 45 14.11 0.13 -9.55
C ARG A 45 14.18 1.04 -10.76
N GLY A 46 14.91 0.62 -11.79
CA GLY A 46 14.98 1.29 -13.07
C GLY A 46 13.84 0.92 -14.03
N PRO A 47 13.76 1.58 -15.20
CA PRO A 47 12.81 1.25 -16.24
C PRO A 47 12.96 -0.22 -16.69
N GLY A 48 11.85 -0.94 -16.79
CA GLY A 48 11.82 -2.33 -17.27
C GLY A 48 12.32 -3.39 -16.27
N GLU A 49 12.77 -3.00 -15.07
CA GLU A 49 13.15 -3.95 -14.04
C GLU A 49 11.91 -4.52 -13.33
N ALA A 50 11.84 -5.85 -13.20
CA ALA A 50 10.71 -6.52 -12.55
C ALA A 50 10.58 -6.17 -11.06
N PHE A 51 11.71 -6.02 -10.36
CA PHE A 51 11.80 -5.76 -8.93
C PHE A 51 12.89 -4.75 -8.61
N ALA A 52 12.77 -4.08 -7.47
CA ALA A 52 13.84 -3.22 -6.96
C ALA A 52 15.07 -4.05 -6.54
N SER A 53 16.24 -3.47 -6.78
CA SER A 53 17.54 -4.04 -6.45
C SER A 53 18.20 -3.23 -5.35
N LEU A 54 19.11 -3.87 -4.62
CA LEU A 54 19.87 -3.23 -3.55
C LEU A 54 21.16 -2.61 -4.11
N HIS A 55 21.43 -1.37 -3.74
CA HIS A 55 22.60 -0.61 -4.17
C HIS A 55 23.41 -0.14 -2.97
N LEU A 56 24.72 -0.01 -3.17
CA LEU A 56 25.66 0.57 -2.22
C LEU A 56 26.42 1.71 -2.90
N ALA A 57 26.46 2.88 -2.28
CA ALA A 57 27.15 4.06 -2.78
C ALA A 57 27.89 4.79 -1.66
N ALA A 58 28.85 5.65 -2.02
CA ALA A 58 29.42 6.59 -1.08
C ALA A 58 28.35 7.57 -0.59
N GLU A 59 28.30 7.80 0.72
CA GLU A 59 27.28 8.66 1.36
C GLU A 59 27.30 10.07 0.77
N ALA A 60 28.47 10.69 0.62
CA ALA A 60 28.62 12.02 0.04
C ALA A 60 28.02 12.11 -1.38
N GLY A 61 28.27 11.11 -2.22
CA GLY A 61 27.76 11.08 -3.58
C GLY A 61 26.24 10.90 -3.65
N LEU A 62 25.65 10.11 -2.75
CA LEU A 62 24.20 9.96 -2.67
C LEU A 62 23.52 11.25 -2.17
N ARG A 63 24.11 11.89 -1.16
CA ARG A 63 23.64 13.16 -0.61
C ARG A 63 23.62 14.25 -1.67
N ASP A 64 24.69 14.38 -2.45
CA ASP A 64 24.74 15.34 -3.55
C ASP A 64 23.67 15.04 -4.62
N ALA A 65 23.43 13.76 -4.92
CA ALA A 65 22.46 13.35 -5.94
C ALA A 65 20.99 13.56 -5.53
N TRP A 66 20.65 13.36 -4.25
CA TRP A 66 19.27 13.38 -3.74
C TRP A 66 18.93 14.62 -2.91
N ASN A 67 19.77 15.66 -3.00
CA ASN A 67 19.50 16.95 -2.37
C ASN A 67 18.41 17.72 -3.14
N VAL A 68 17.32 18.10 -2.47
CA VAL A 68 16.21 18.86 -3.09
C VAL A 68 16.69 20.13 -3.80
N ARG A 69 17.75 20.78 -3.31
CA ARG A 69 18.25 22.07 -3.83
C ARG A 69 19.03 21.94 -5.14
N ARG A 70 19.47 20.74 -5.50
CA ARG A 70 20.38 20.49 -6.63
C ARG A 70 19.89 19.41 -7.58
N ALA A 71 19.02 18.53 -7.11
CA ALA A 71 18.40 17.50 -7.94
C ALA A 71 17.40 18.15 -8.89
N HIS A 72 17.64 18.04 -10.19
CA HIS A 72 16.56 18.12 -11.14
C HIS A 72 15.59 16.96 -10.82
N PRO A 73 14.27 17.18 -10.76
CA PRO A 73 13.28 16.11 -10.52
C PRO A 73 13.30 14.97 -11.55
N GLY A 74 14.14 15.06 -12.60
CA GLY A 74 14.48 13.97 -13.49
C GLY A 74 15.37 12.96 -12.79
N VAL A 75 14.86 11.74 -12.63
CA VAL A 75 15.50 10.67 -11.86
C VAL A 75 16.73 10.13 -12.61
N ALA A 76 17.92 10.67 -12.33
CA ALA A 76 19.19 10.18 -12.86
C ALA A 76 19.52 8.78 -12.32
N ALA A 77 20.27 7.97 -13.07
CA ALA A 77 20.72 6.66 -12.59
C ALA A 77 21.41 6.77 -11.21
N PRO A 78 21.21 5.79 -10.32
CA PRO A 78 21.70 5.89 -8.95
C PRO A 78 23.23 5.84 -8.94
N PRO A 79 23.90 6.63 -8.09
CA PRO A 79 25.33 6.47 -7.88
C PRO A 79 25.62 5.09 -7.26
N GLY A 80 26.85 4.60 -7.43
CA GLY A 80 27.33 3.40 -6.75
C GLY A 80 27.13 2.10 -7.53
N VAL A 81 27.10 0.98 -6.80
CA VAL A 81 27.13 -0.37 -7.35
C VAL A 81 25.88 -1.15 -6.95
N ARG A 82 25.30 -1.88 -7.91
CA ARG A 82 24.25 -2.86 -7.65
C ARG A 82 24.86 -4.07 -6.93
N LEU A 83 24.25 -4.49 -5.84
CA LEU A 83 24.67 -5.68 -5.12
C LEU A 83 24.17 -6.96 -5.82
N PRO A 84 24.94 -8.06 -5.69
CA PRO A 84 24.59 -9.32 -6.34
C PRO A 84 23.35 -9.95 -5.68
N THR A 85 22.31 -10.17 -6.48
CA THR A 85 21.12 -10.95 -6.10
C THR A 85 20.71 -11.81 -7.29
N ALA A 86 20.14 -12.99 -7.05
CA ALA A 86 19.65 -13.84 -8.13
C ALA A 86 18.52 -13.15 -8.92
N PRO A 87 18.37 -13.40 -10.24
CA PRO A 87 17.24 -12.89 -11.01
C PRO A 87 15.88 -13.25 -10.39
N GLY A 88 14.94 -12.31 -10.38
CA GLY A 88 13.61 -12.53 -9.79
C GLY A 88 13.55 -12.45 -8.26
N THR A 89 14.66 -12.07 -7.61
CA THR A 89 14.69 -11.86 -6.16
C THR A 89 13.92 -10.61 -5.76
N ILE A 90 13.18 -10.73 -4.66
CA ILE A 90 12.47 -9.64 -3.99
C ILE A 90 13.23 -9.30 -2.71
N VAL A 91 13.62 -8.03 -2.54
CA VAL A 91 14.19 -7.53 -1.28
C VAL A 91 13.06 -7.12 -0.34
N ARG A 92 12.87 -7.86 0.75
CA ARG A 92 11.81 -7.61 1.75
C ARG A 92 12.21 -6.65 2.87
N GLY A 93 13.52 -6.51 3.09
CA GLY A 93 14.11 -5.65 4.10
C GLY A 93 15.63 -5.80 4.09
N PHE A 94 16.34 -4.81 4.60
CA PHE A 94 17.81 -4.86 4.67
C PHE A 94 18.34 -3.97 5.79
N THR A 95 19.56 -4.22 6.23
CA THR A 95 20.36 -3.31 7.05
C THR A 95 21.82 -3.27 6.66
N ILE A 96 22.42 -2.08 6.69
CA ILE A 96 23.86 -1.87 6.41
C ILE A 96 24.70 -2.19 7.66
N SER A 97 25.85 -2.83 7.46
CA SER A 97 26.80 -3.16 8.53
C SER A 97 27.43 -1.88 9.11
N PRO A 98 27.93 -1.90 10.37
CA PRO A 98 28.48 -0.71 11.02
C PRO A 98 29.66 -0.06 10.26
N ASP A 99 30.46 -0.87 9.59
CA ASP A 99 31.60 -0.44 8.76
C ASP A 99 31.20 -0.02 7.33
N GLY A 100 29.92 -0.16 6.96
CA GLY A 100 29.38 0.22 5.65
C GLY A 100 29.71 -0.75 4.50
N THR A 101 30.38 -1.87 4.75
CA THR A 101 30.92 -2.73 3.69
C THR A 101 29.99 -3.89 3.29
N ARG A 102 29.06 -4.28 4.16
CA ARG A 102 28.17 -5.42 3.99
C ARG A 102 26.72 -5.02 4.24
N ILE A 103 25.81 -5.78 3.66
CA ILE A 103 24.37 -5.61 3.86
C ILE A 103 23.74 -6.95 4.23
N ALA A 104 23.02 -6.97 5.36
CA ALA A 104 22.16 -8.08 5.73
C ALA A 104 20.80 -7.85 5.08
N ALA A 105 20.42 -8.70 4.14
CA ALA A 105 19.21 -8.56 3.34
C ALA A 105 18.27 -9.75 3.54
N LEU A 106 16.98 -9.47 3.55
CA LEU A 106 15.91 -10.44 3.46
C LEU A 106 15.51 -10.62 2.01
N LEU A 107 15.82 -11.78 1.44
CA LEU A 107 15.58 -12.10 0.04
C LEU A 107 14.50 -13.18 -0.06
N SER A 108 13.51 -12.96 -0.93
CA SER A 108 12.48 -13.96 -1.24
C SER A 108 12.25 -14.05 -2.74
N THR A 109 11.46 -15.04 -3.15
CA THR A 109 10.78 -15.01 -4.46
C THR A 109 9.34 -14.55 -4.26
N SER A 110 8.58 -14.43 -5.36
CA SER A 110 7.12 -14.20 -5.29
C SER A 110 6.34 -15.40 -4.72
N ALA A 111 6.98 -16.57 -4.58
CA ALA A 111 6.35 -17.79 -4.12
C ALA A 111 6.21 -17.90 -2.59
N SER A 112 6.84 -17.02 -1.83
CA SER A 112 6.83 -17.06 -0.37
C SER A 112 6.75 -15.64 0.20
N GLU A 113 5.97 -15.50 1.28
CA GLU A 113 6.00 -14.30 2.10
C GLU A 113 7.15 -14.30 3.11
N LEU A 114 7.69 -15.46 3.46
CA LEU A 114 8.92 -15.56 4.26
C LEU A 114 10.13 -15.35 3.36
N ALA A 115 11.08 -14.56 3.86
CA ALA A 115 12.34 -14.26 3.20
C ALA A 115 13.50 -14.89 3.95
N GLU A 116 14.46 -15.41 3.19
CA GLU A 116 15.73 -15.93 3.72
C GLU A 116 16.69 -14.78 4.00
N THR A 117 17.58 -14.97 4.96
CA THR A 117 18.58 -13.97 5.34
C THR A 117 19.89 -14.19 4.59
N TRP A 118 20.43 -13.14 4.00
CA TRP A 118 21.65 -13.16 3.20
C TRP A 118 22.57 -12.01 3.57
N ILE A 119 23.88 -12.22 3.51
CA ILE A 119 24.90 -11.18 3.56
C ILE A 119 25.39 -10.89 2.15
N LEU A 120 25.27 -9.62 1.75
CA LEU A 120 25.66 -9.10 0.44
C LEU A 120 26.83 -8.13 0.60
N ALA A 121 27.79 -8.19 -0.31
CA ALA A 121 28.84 -7.17 -0.44
C ALA A 121 29.21 -6.97 -1.91
N ALA A 122 29.79 -5.81 -2.22
CA ALA A 122 30.18 -5.49 -3.58
C ALA A 122 31.32 -6.41 -4.04
N GLY A 123 31.16 -7.03 -5.21
CA GLY A 123 32.20 -7.88 -5.81
C GLY A 123 32.39 -9.26 -5.16
N THR A 124 31.56 -9.65 -4.19
CA THR A 124 31.61 -10.98 -3.56
C THR A 124 30.37 -11.82 -3.89
N GLN A 125 30.44 -13.13 -3.70
CA GLN A 125 29.24 -13.97 -3.75
C GLN A 125 28.36 -13.73 -2.52
N PRO A 126 27.02 -13.70 -2.67
CA PRO A 126 26.08 -13.67 -1.55
C PRO A 126 26.30 -14.85 -0.59
N VAL A 127 26.25 -14.59 0.72
CA VAL A 127 26.37 -15.62 1.77
C VAL A 127 25.02 -15.84 2.42
N HIS A 128 24.48 -17.06 2.31
CA HIS A 128 23.22 -17.43 2.95
C HIS A 128 23.39 -17.68 4.44
N ILE A 129 22.43 -17.24 5.26
CA ILE A 129 22.36 -17.50 6.70
C ILE A 129 21.22 -18.50 6.98
N PRO A 130 21.53 -19.79 7.21
CA PRO A 130 20.52 -20.84 7.34
C PRO A 130 19.59 -20.63 8.55
N GLY A 131 18.30 -20.98 8.38
CA GLY A 131 17.31 -21.03 9.47
C GLY A 131 16.75 -19.68 9.93
N ALA A 132 17.30 -18.57 9.46
CA ALA A 132 16.85 -17.23 9.80
C ALA A 132 15.88 -16.69 8.73
N THR A 133 14.64 -17.22 8.68
CA THR A 133 13.62 -16.75 7.74
C THR A 133 12.67 -15.75 8.40
N ALA A 134 12.61 -14.53 7.88
CA ALA A 134 11.81 -13.46 8.45
C ALA A 134 10.66 -13.07 7.51
N TRP A 135 9.54 -12.62 8.08
CA TRP A 135 8.42 -12.09 7.30
C TRP A 135 8.71 -10.67 6.78
N TYR A 136 8.88 -9.70 7.69
CA TYR A 136 9.15 -8.29 7.35
C TYR A 136 10.10 -7.57 8.31
N ALA A 137 10.70 -8.28 9.27
CA ALA A 137 11.58 -7.68 10.27
C ALA A 137 13.03 -7.72 9.81
N ALA A 138 13.57 -6.58 9.38
CA ALA A 138 14.94 -6.49 8.89
C ALA A 138 15.96 -6.98 9.96
N PRO A 139 17.06 -7.65 9.57
CA PRO A 139 18.11 -8.08 10.48
C PRO A 139 18.75 -6.89 11.20
N VAL A 140 19.29 -7.10 12.40
CA VAL A 140 20.00 -6.06 13.17
C VAL A 140 21.45 -6.48 13.36
N TRP A 141 22.39 -5.63 12.93
CA TRP A 141 23.82 -5.89 13.10
C TRP A 141 24.30 -5.72 14.54
N GLU A 142 25.22 -6.60 14.95
CA GLU A 142 26.04 -6.38 16.14
C GLU A 142 26.96 -5.15 15.96
N PRO A 143 27.36 -4.48 17.05
CA PRO A 143 28.18 -3.27 16.99
C PRO A 143 29.53 -3.46 16.26
N ASP A 144 30.13 -4.64 16.39
CA ASP A 144 31.38 -5.02 15.75
C ASP A 144 31.20 -5.56 14.31
N GLY A 145 29.96 -5.81 13.89
CA GLY A 145 29.63 -6.45 12.62
C GLY A 145 29.97 -7.95 12.56
N GLY A 146 30.27 -8.60 13.69
CA GLY A 146 30.60 -10.04 13.76
C GLY A 146 29.39 -10.96 13.59
N GLY A 147 28.18 -10.44 13.83
CA GLY A 147 26.94 -11.20 13.72
C GLY A 147 25.72 -10.31 13.49
N ILE A 148 24.58 -10.97 13.31
CA ILE A 148 23.27 -10.33 13.13
C ILE A 148 22.22 -10.98 14.03
N TRP A 149 21.18 -10.20 14.37
CA TRP A 149 19.98 -10.66 15.04
C TRP A 149 18.81 -10.66 14.06
N VAL A 150 18.05 -11.74 14.02
CA VAL A 150 16.90 -11.90 13.11
C VAL A 150 15.66 -12.28 13.89
N LEU A 151 14.57 -11.55 13.69
CA LEU A 151 13.25 -11.92 14.19
C LEU A 151 12.59 -12.88 13.18
N THR A 152 12.78 -14.18 13.39
CA THR A 152 12.34 -15.26 12.49
C THR A 152 10.86 -15.61 12.68
N GLY A 153 10.22 -16.15 11.65
CA GLY A 153 8.83 -16.61 11.67
C GLY A 153 7.76 -15.58 11.28
N LYS A 154 6.49 -16.02 11.28
CA LYS A 154 5.30 -15.19 11.03
C LYS A 154 4.53 -14.94 12.35
N PRO A 155 4.01 -13.74 12.63
CA PRO A 155 3.19 -13.49 13.81
C PRO A 155 2.00 -14.45 13.92
N PRO A 156 1.65 -14.94 15.14
CA PRO A 156 2.32 -14.66 16.42
C PRO A 156 3.52 -15.57 16.72
N CYS A 157 3.82 -16.55 15.86
CA CYS A 157 4.86 -17.56 16.02
C CYS A 157 6.22 -17.03 15.53
N GLN A 158 6.81 -16.13 16.32
CA GLN A 158 8.12 -15.54 16.03
C GLN A 158 9.15 -15.90 17.11
N GLN A 159 10.44 -15.85 16.75
CA GLN A 159 11.56 -16.07 17.67
C GLN A 159 12.70 -15.10 17.32
N ILE A 160 13.59 -14.80 18.26
CA ILE A 160 14.81 -14.03 17.98
C ILE A 160 15.97 -15.01 17.81
N MET A 161 16.69 -14.90 16.70
CA MET A 161 17.88 -15.70 16.40
C MET A 161 19.10 -14.79 16.39
N HIS A 162 20.13 -15.12 17.16
CA HIS A 162 21.50 -14.66 16.96
C HIS A 162 22.13 -15.48 15.84
N CYS A 163 22.78 -14.83 14.89
CA CYS A 163 23.46 -15.47 13.77
C CYS A 163 24.88 -14.90 13.66
N PRO A 164 25.88 -15.52 14.32
CA PRO A 164 27.28 -15.14 14.15
C PRO A 164 27.72 -15.43 12.71
N LEU A 165 28.56 -14.56 12.14
CA LEU A 165 29.08 -14.73 10.78
C LEU A 165 30.38 -15.56 10.75
N ASP A 166 31.07 -15.64 11.89
CA ASP A 166 32.32 -16.39 12.03
C ASP A 166 32.07 -17.84 12.49
N ALA A 167 31.73 -18.72 11.54
CA ALA A 167 31.58 -20.18 11.69
C ALA A 167 30.70 -20.70 12.86
N GLY A 168 30.03 -19.81 13.59
CA GLY A 168 29.16 -20.15 14.71
C GLY A 168 27.80 -20.63 14.25
N HIS A 169 27.13 -21.39 15.12
CA HIS A 169 25.76 -21.83 14.87
C HIS A 169 24.75 -20.78 15.34
N PRO A 170 23.64 -20.56 14.61
CA PRO A 170 22.57 -19.71 15.08
C PRO A 170 22.04 -20.15 16.44
N GLN A 171 21.79 -19.19 17.34
CA GLN A 171 21.29 -19.44 18.69
C GLN A 171 20.00 -18.66 18.93
N GLU A 172 19.02 -19.31 19.54
CA GLU A 172 17.79 -18.63 19.93
C GLU A 172 18.04 -17.73 21.15
N LEU A 173 17.58 -16.49 21.07
CA LEU A 173 17.49 -15.57 22.20
C LEU A 173 16.04 -15.54 22.70
N PRO A 174 15.77 -15.96 23.95
CA PRO A 174 14.44 -15.88 24.52
C PRO A 174 13.91 -14.45 24.54
N PHE A 175 12.60 -14.30 24.33
CA PHE A 175 11.91 -13.02 24.53
C PHE A 175 11.94 -12.57 26.01
N PRO A 176 11.67 -11.27 26.28
CA PRO A 176 11.44 -10.80 27.64
C PRO A 176 10.35 -11.62 28.34
N THR A 177 10.58 -11.98 29.60
CA THR A 177 9.66 -12.81 30.38
C THR A 177 8.30 -12.14 30.62
N ASP A 178 8.26 -10.82 30.61
CA ASP A 178 7.07 -9.99 30.78
C ASP A 178 6.42 -9.55 29.44
N LEU A 179 6.90 -10.04 28.29
CA LEU A 179 6.30 -9.78 26.98
C LEU A 179 4.85 -10.29 26.92
N GLY A 180 4.60 -11.46 27.52
CA GLY A 180 3.29 -12.10 27.51
C GLY A 180 2.89 -12.59 26.12
N SER A 181 1.59 -12.54 25.81
CA SER A 181 1.08 -12.97 24.51
C SER A 181 1.43 -11.97 23.41
N THR A 182 1.96 -12.47 22.29
CA THR A 182 2.25 -11.70 21.09
C THR A 182 1.06 -11.65 20.13
N THR A 183 -0.07 -12.28 20.46
CA THR A 183 -1.28 -12.26 19.62
C THR A 183 -1.75 -10.83 19.38
N GLY A 184 -1.91 -10.45 18.11
CA GLY A 184 -2.29 -9.08 17.71
C GLY A 184 -1.19 -8.02 17.85
N SER A 185 -0.01 -8.40 18.34
CA SER A 185 1.14 -7.49 18.47
C SER A 185 2.05 -7.59 17.25
N ARG A 186 2.57 -6.44 16.80
CA ARG A 186 3.65 -6.38 15.81
C ARG A 186 4.98 -6.21 16.54
N LEU A 187 5.84 -7.21 16.42
CA LEU A 187 7.18 -7.17 16.97
C LEU A 187 8.18 -6.55 15.99
N SER A 188 9.18 -5.84 16.49
CA SER A 188 10.30 -5.33 15.71
C SER A 188 11.59 -5.31 16.52
N LEU A 189 12.71 -5.62 15.85
CA LEU A 189 14.06 -5.46 16.40
C LEU A 189 14.72 -4.21 15.83
N THR A 190 15.42 -3.48 16.69
CA THR A 190 16.24 -2.31 16.30
C THR A 190 17.51 -2.28 17.15
N ARG A 191 18.43 -1.38 16.82
CA ARG A 191 19.59 -1.08 17.66
C ARG A 191 19.43 0.30 18.28
N ALA A 192 19.59 0.40 19.60
CA ALA A 192 19.58 1.66 20.32
C ALA A 192 20.78 1.70 21.26
N ARG A 193 21.57 2.80 21.25
CA ARG A 193 22.75 2.99 22.12
C ARG A 193 23.76 1.83 22.12
N GLY A 194 23.84 1.08 21.01
CA GLY A 194 24.71 -0.09 20.86
C GLY A 194 24.09 -1.42 21.29
N ASN A 195 22.94 -1.40 21.97
CA ASN A 195 22.24 -2.60 22.42
C ASN A 195 21.12 -3.01 21.45
N LEU A 196 20.77 -4.30 21.49
CA LEU A 196 19.59 -4.83 20.80
C LEU A 196 18.32 -4.37 21.52
N ARG A 197 17.35 -3.90 20.75
CA ARG A 197 16.06 -3.43 21.28
C ARG A 197 14.91 -4.20 20.63
N LEU A 198 14.00 -4.68 21.46
CA LEU A 198 12.74 -5.28 21.04
C LEU A 198 11.60 -4.30 21.32
N ALA A 199 10.74 -4.07 20.34
CA ALA A 199 9.49 -3.35 20.53
C ALA A 199 8.30 -4.24 20.17
N ALA A 200 7.26 -4.22 21.00
CA ALA A 200 5.98 -4.85 20.77
C ALA A 200 4.92 -3.76 20.65
N LYS A 201 4.46 -3.51 19.42
CA LYS A 201 3.40 -2.54 19.14
C LYS A 201 2.05 -3.25 19.05
N ASN A 202 1.13 -2.85 19.92
CA ASN A 202 -0.25 -3.33 19.89
C ASN A 202 -1.18 -2.13 19.61
N PRO A 203 -2.04 -2.18 18.57
CA PRO A 203 -2.96 -1.09 18.26
C PRO A 203 -3.86 -0.66 19.42
N GLY A 204 -4.22 -1.59 20.32
CA GLY A 204 -5.11 -1.32 21.46
C GLY A 204 -4.41 -0.83 22.73
N THR A 205 -3.13 -1.20 22.94
CA THR A 205 -2.43 -0.94 24.22
C THR A 205 -1.16 -0.11 24.08
N GLY A 206 -0.83 0.35 22.87
CA GLY A 206 0.39 1.11 22.59
C GLY A 206 1.62 0.24 22.39
N THR A 207 2.81 0.85 22.51
CA THR A 207 4.10 0.18 22.31
C THR A 207 4.78 -0.08 23.65
N ARG A 208 5.22 -1.32 23.88
CA ARG A 208 6.15 -1.69 24.96
C ARG A 208 7.52 -1.99 24.37
N GLU A 209 8.58 -1.61 25.06
CA GLU A 209 9.95 -1.70 24.54
C GLU A 209 10.91 -2.24 25.59
N TRP A 210 11.87 -3.07 25.16
CA TRP A 210 12.90 -3.67 25.98
C TRP A 210 14.27 -3.51 25.31
N GLU A 211 15.31 -3.37 26.11
CA GLU A 211 16.71 -3.31 25.67
C GLU A 211 17.47 -4.48 26.29
N LEU A 212 18.31 -5.13 25.49
CA LEU A 212 19.12 -6.28 25.92
C LEU A 212 20.44 -5.76 26.49
N GLU A 213 20.63 -5.92 27.80
CA GLU A 213 21.85 -5.54 28.52
C GLU A 213 22.42 -6.76 29.22
N SER A 214 23.70 -7.05 29.01
CA SER A 214 24.41 -8.17 29.66
C SER A 214 23.68 -9.52 29.56
N GLY A 215 22.96 -9.77 28.44
CA GLY A 215 22.22 -11.00 28.18
C GLY A 215 20.82 -11.07 28.78
N ALA A 216 20.32 -9.99 29.40
CA ALA A 216 18.98 -9.90 29.97
C ALA A 216 18.17 -8.74 29.36
N TRP A 217 16.86 -8.93 29.24
CA TRP A 217 15.96 -7.89 28.75
C TRP A 217 15.53 -6.95 29.89
N HIS A 218 15.67 -5.65 29.66
CA HIS A 218 15.25 -4.61 30.59
C HIS A 218 14.15 -3.75 29.94
N PRO A 219 12.98 -3.58 30.59
CA PRO A 219 11.96 -2.67 30.08
C PRO A 219 12.52 -1.24 29.97
N THR A 220 12.27 -0.60 28.83
CA THR A 220 12.65 0.79 28.60
C THR A 220 11.41 1.65 28.57
N ALA A 221 11.48 2.83 29.19
CA ALA A 221 10.49 3.86 28.92
C ALA A 221 10.67 4.35 27.48
N ALA A 222 9.57 4.72 26.83
CA ALA A 222 9.65 5.41 25.55
C ALA A 222 10.57 6.64 25.73
N PRO A 223 11.50 6.91 24.80
CA PRO A 223 12.43 8.01 24.94
C PRO A 223 11.67 9.33 25.12
N ALA A 224 11.94 10.02 26.22
CA ALA A 224 11.45 11.38 26.45
C ALA A 224 12.40 12.36 25.74
N GLY A 225 11.94 12.97 24.65
CA GLY A 225 12.72 13.90 23.86
C GLY A 225 13.35 13.25 22.62
N GLY A 226 13.16 13.92 21.49
CA GLY A 226 13.63 13.51 20.17
C GLY A 226 13.11 14.50 19.12
N ILE A 227 13.75 14.50 17.96
CA ILE A 227 13.35 15.32 16.83
C ILE A 227 11.92 14.94 16.41
N ARG A 228 11.03 15.93 16.35
CA ARG A 228 9.61 15.74 16.06
C ARG A 228 9.34 16.06 14.59
N VAL A 229 8.80 15.08 13.87
CA VAL A 229 8.24 15.28 12.53
C VAL A 229 6.71 15.30 12.64
N GLU A 230 6.09 16.39 12.20
CA GLU A 230 4.63 16.54 12.15
C GLU A 230 4.17 16.68 10.70
N LEU A 231 3.08 16.00 10.36
CA LEU A 231 2.41 16.10 9.07
C LEU A 231 1.02 16.71 9.30
N ALA A 232 0.84 17.95 8.85
CA ALA A 232 -0.43 18.68 8.97
C ALA A 232 -1.09 18.83 7.60
N SER A 233 -2.28 18.24 7.44
CA SER A 233 -3.03 18.23 6.18
C SER A 233 -4.13 19.30 6.17
N ASP A 234 -4.23 20.05 5.07
CA ASP A 234 -5.36 20.94 4.74
C ASP A 234 -5.88 20.64 3.33
N HIS A 235 -6.81 21.45 2.81
CA HIS A 235 -7.37 21.28 1.47
C HIS A 235 -6.36 21.58 0.34
N HIS A 236 -5.26 22.28 0.63
CA HIS A 236 -4.22 22.62 -0.33
C HIS A 236 -3.04 21.64 -0.32
N GLY A 237 -2.96 20.73 0.64
CA GLY A 237 -1.89 19.74 0.72
C GLY A 237 -1.49 19.36 2.13
N THR A 238 -0.28 18.87 2.29
CA THR A 238 0.25 18.45 3.60
C THR A 238 1.57 19.16 3.89
N THR A 239 1.65 19.84 5.03
CA THR A 239 2.86 20.52 5.51
C THR A 239 3.64 19.56 6.39
N VAL A 240 4.89 19.31 6.03
CA VAL A 240 5.88 18.58 6.84
C VAL A 240 6.61 19.58 7.72
N THR A 241 6.66 19.30 9.02
CA THR A 241 7.27 20.17 10.02
C THR A 241 8.30 19.39 10.80
N LEU A 242 9.50 19.95 10.97
CA LEU A 242 10.60 19.41 11.78
C LEU A 242 10.81 20.32 12.99
N ASP A 243 10.62 19.82 14.21
CA ASP A 243 10.70 20.59 15.45
C ASP A 243 9.95 21.94 15.36
N SER A 244 8.67 21.85 15.00
CA SER A 244 7.76 23.00 14.82
C SER A 244 8.13 23.99 13.71
N ARG A 245 9.16 23.71 12.90
CA ARG A 245 9.51 24.51 11.71
C ARG A 245 9.00 23.82 10.44
N PRO A 246 8.22 24.50 9.58
CA PRO A 246 7.77 23.91 8.32
C PRO A 246 8.97 23.73 7.39
N VAL A 247 9.15 22.50 6.88
CA VAL A 247 10.32 22.11 6.08
C VAL A 247 9.98 21.72 4.64
N TYR A 248 8.76 21.24 4.40
CA TYR A 248 8.31 20.84 3.05
C TYR A 248 6.78 20.94 2.93
N ARG A 249 6.26 21.23 1.74
CA ARG A 249 4.80 21.24 1.46
C ARG A 249 4.47 20.35 0.28
N LEU A 250 3.71 19.30 0.56
CA LEU A 250 3.21 18.29 -0.37
C LEU A 250 1.96 18.79 -1.10
N SER A 251 1.78 18.37 -2.35
CA SER A 251 0.53 18.61 -3.09
C SER A 251 -0.68 17.86 -2.47
N PRO A 252 -1.93 18.14 -2.87
CA PRO A 252 -3.12 17.48 -2.31
C PRO A 252 -3.12 15.94 -2.40
N ALA A 253 -2.58 15.36 -3.48
CA ALA A 253 -2.46 13.92 -3.67
C ALA A 253 -1.08 13.35 -3.31
N GLU A 254 -0.09 14.21 -3.02
CA GLU A 254 1.22 13.77 -2.59
C GLU A 254 1.21 13.43 -1.09
N TYR A 255 1.90 12.36 -0.73
CA TYR A 255 1.99 11.91 0.65
C TYR A 255 3.39 11.44 1.02
N VAL A 256 3.76 11.57 2.30
CA VAL A 256 4.94 10.91 2.87
C VAL A 256 4.60 9.44 3.06
N SER A 257 5.33 8.55 2.38
CA SER A 257 5.22 7.10 2.55
C SER A 257 6.11 6.61 3.68
N SER A 258 7.29 7.22 3.83
CA SER A 258 8.22 6.96 4.92
C SER A 258 9.16 8.16 5.11
N PHE A 259 9.80 8.24 6.27
CA PHE A 259 10.86 9.21 6.52
C PHE A 259 11.94 8.60 7.39
N ALA A 260 13.15 9.15 7.32
CA ALA A 260 14.25 8.84 8.22
C ALA A 260 14.90 10.12 8.72
N ILE A 261 15.26 10.13 10.01
CA ILE A 261 16.01 11.21 10.64
C ILE A 261 17.43 10.69 10.83
N GLN A 262 18.41 11.42 10.29
CA GLN A 262 19.80 11.04 10.39
C GLN A 262 20.62 12.16 11.02
N PRO A 263 21.08 12.01 12.27
CA PRO A 263 22.03 12.95 12.86
C PRO A 263 23.41 12.80 12.21
N HIS A 264 24.10 13.92 12.01
CA HIS A 264 25.51 13.98 11.60
C HIS A 264 26.27 15.02 12.43
N ALA A 265 27.59 15.15 12.22
CA ALA A 265 28.47 15.95 13.08
C ALA A 265 28.03 17.42 13.25
N ASP A 266 27.40 18.00 12.22
CA ASP A 266 27.07 19.43 12.13
C ASP A 266 25.55 19.70 12.07
N GLY A 267 24.69 18.69 12.27
CA GLY A 267 23.25 18.86 12.08
C GLY A 267 22.43 17.57 12.06
N THR A 268 21.24 17.66 11.50
CA THR A 268 20.35 16.51 11.31
C THR A 268 19.61 16.63 9.99
N ASP A 269 19.61 15.54 9.24
CA ASP A 269 18.90 15.43 7.98
C ASP A 269 17.54 14.78 8.17
N LEU A 270 16.54 15.31 7.45
CA LEU A 270 15.26 14.66 7.26
C LEU A 270 15.20 14.12 5.82
N TRP A 271 15.29 12.80 5.70
CA TRP A 271 15.04 12.09 4.45
C TRP A 271 13.55 11.80 4.33
N LEU A 272 12.93 12.30 3.27
CA LEU A 272 11.52 12.07 2.97
C LEU A 272 11.41 11.17 1.74
N GLN A 273 10.61 10.11 1.86
CA GLN A 273 10.11 9.38 0.72
C GLN A 273 8.67 9.85 0.47
N THR A 274 8.47 10.55 -0.65
CA THR A 274 7.14 11.04 -1.05
C THR A 274 6.67 10.33 -2.30
N ALA A 275 5.36 10.28 -2.48
CA ALA A 275 4.77 9.74 -3.68
C ALA A 275 3.50 10.51 -4.05
N SER A 276 3.27 10.67 -5.34
CA SER A 276 2.02 11.11 -5.94
C SER A 276 1.67 10.19 -7.12
N PRO A 277 0.44 10.22 -7.65
CA PRO A 277 0.03 9.34 -8.75
C PRO A 277 0.97 9.37 -9.96
N GLU A 278 1.39 10.57 -10.35
CA GLU A 278 2.30 10.86 -11.46
C GLU A 278 3.79 10.79 -11.07
N ARG A 279 4.10 10.58 -9.78
CA ARG A 279 5.47 10.43 -9.25
C ARG A 279 5.57 9.23 -8.32
N PRO A 280 5.83 8.03 -8.85
CA PRO A 280 5.65 6.76 -8.14
C PRO A 280 6.73 6.41 -7.10
N SER A 281 7.17 7.39 -6.29
CA SER A 281 8.13 7.35 -5.17
C SER A 281 9.48 8.04 -5.47
N GLY A 282 9.66 9.25 -4.93
CA GLY A 282 10.93 9.97 -4.89
C GLY A 282 11.47 10.08 -3.46
N VAL A 283 12.77 9.88 -3.29
CA VAL A 283 13.46 10.13 -2.01
C VAL A 283 14.27 11.40 -2.13
N PHE A 284 14.16 12.28 -1.15
CA PHE A 284 14.96 13.48 -1.10
C PHE A 284 15.35 13.87 0.32
N CYS A 285 16.47 14.58 0.42
CA CYS A 285 17.02 15.07 1.67
C CYS A 285 16.66 16.54 1.89
N VAL A 286 16.10 16.86 3.06
CA VAL A 286 15.84 18.23 3.49
C VAL A 286 16.91 18.64 4.50
N ASP A 287 17.95 19.33 4.02
CA ASP A 287 19.05 19.81 4.87
C ASP A 287 18.68 21.15 5.55
N GLU A 288 19.08 21.32 6.80
CA GLU A 288 19.05 22.61 7.49
C GLU A 288 20.19 23.56 7.05
N PRO A 289 20.00 24.89 7.06
CA PRO A 289 18.74 25.60 7.33
C PRO A 289 17.83 25.65 6.09
N VAL A 290 16.55 25.31 6.27
CA VAL A 290 15.51 25.33 5.22
C VAL A 290 15.30 26.75 4.69
N ARG A 291 15.39 26.96 3.38
CA ARG A 291 14.89 28.21 2.74
C ARG A 291 13.45 27.99 2.30
N SER A 292 12.54 28.72 2.93
CA SER A 292 11.09 28.53 2.99
C SER A 292 10.29 28.76 1.69
N ASN A 293 10.89 28.79 0.50
CA ASN A 293 10.19 29.27 -0.70
C ASN A 293 10.13 28.32 -1.89
N GLU A 294 10.74 27.14 -1.84
CA GLU A 294 10.61 26.18 -2.94
C GLU A 294 9.47 25.20 -2.66
N SER A 295 8.25 25.65 -2.97
CA SER A 295 7.17 24.71 -3.25
C SER A 295 7.59 23.85 -4.45
N SER A 296 7.43 22.54 -4.39
CA SER A 296 7.44 21.70 -5.59
C SER A 296 6.19 22.00 -6.43
N ARG A 297 6.09 23.21 -6.98
CA ARG A 297 5.23 23.45 -8.12
C ARG A 297 5.84 22.63 -9.23
N ASP A 298 5.23 21.49 -9.55
CA ASP A 298 5.29 21.03 -10.92
C ASP A 298 4.69 22.16 -11.77
N PRO A 299 5.48 22.90 -12.57
CA PRO A 299 4.96 23.99 -13.37
C PRO A 299 4.17 23.48 -14.57
N SER A 300 4.02 22.16 -14.75
CA SER A 300 3.54 21.54 -15.98
C SER A 300 2.34 20.59 -15.84
N GLY A 301 1.73 20.48 -14.66
CA GLY A 301 0.78 19.40 -14.37
C GLY A 301 -0.50 19.41 -15.22
N ASN A 302 -0.54 18.58 -16.27
CA ASN A 302 -1.77 18.21 -16.98
C ASN A 302 -2.81 17.55 -16.06
N ILE A 303 -2.48 17.23 -14.81
CA ILE A 303 -3.32 16.59 -13.80
C ILE A 303 -3.51 17.54 -12.61
N LEU A 304 -4.75 17.68 -12.15
CA LEU A 304 -5.13 18.42 -10.95
C LEU A 304 -5.66 17.48 -9.87
N HIS A 305 -5.31 17.76 -8.62
CA HIS A 305 -5.79 17.04 -7.45
C HIS A 305 -6.53 18.00 -6.51
N GLN A 306 -7.71 17.59 -6.06
CA GLN A 306 -8.57 18.38 -5.17
C GLN A 306 -8.93 17.55 -3.94
N ARG A 307 -8.80 18.15 -2.75
CA ARG A 307 -9.37 17.58 -1.52
C ARG A 307 -10.79 18.12 -1.33
N VAL A 308 -11.75 17.21 -1.36
CA VAL A 308 -13.20 17.52 -1.27
C VAL A 308 -13.79 16.77 -0.10
N THR A 309 -14.85 17.29 0.51
CA THR A 309 -15.60 16.58 1.56
C THR A 309 -17.01 16.28 1.05
N ALA A 310 -17.36 15.00 0.98
CA ALA A 310 -18.72 14.55 0.71
C ALA A 310 -19.48 14.41 2.04
N VAL A 311 -20.64 15.04 2.17
CA VAL A 311 -21.47 14.87 3.37
C VAL A 311 -22.26 13.56 3.23
N ALA A 312 -22.01 12.63 4.14
CA ALA A 312 -22.72 11.35 4.18
C ALA A 312 -24.16 11.51 4.71
N SER A 313 -24.98 10.47 4.53
CA SER A 313 -26.39 10.43 4.92
C SER A 313 -26.65 10.69 6.41
N ASP A 314 -25.66 10.45 7.27
CA ASP A 314 -25.71 10.73 8.71
C ASP A 314 -25.05 12.07 9.10
N GLY A 315 -24.74 12.93 8.11
CA GLY A 315 -24.16 14.25 8.31
C GLY A 315 -22.64 14.28 8.49
N VAL A 316 -21.97 13.12 8.53
CA VAL A 316 -20.51 13.05 8.68
C VAL A 316 -19.83 13.42 7.35
N GLY A 317 -18.83 14.30 7.40
CA GLY A 317 -18.01 14.63 6.24
C GLY A 317 -16.99 13.52 5.93
N ILE A 318 -17.08 12.93 4.74
CA ILE A 318 -16.16 11.93 4.21
C ILE A 318 -15.14 12.62 3.31
N PRO A 319 -13.83 12.61 3.66
CA PRO A 319 -12.81 13.22 2.82
C PRO A 319 -12.56 12.42 1.55
N LEU A 320 -12.34 13.13 0.45
CA LEU A 320 -12.03 12.61 -0.87
C LEU A 320 -10.79 13.31 -1.42
N VAL A 321 -9.95 12.56 -2.14
CA VAL A 321 -8.96 13.14 -3.06
C VAL A 321 -9.41 12.82 -4.47
N ILE A 322 -9.82 13.85 -5.21
CA ILE A 322 -10.28 13.76 -6.60
C ILE A 322 -9.12 14.18 -7.53
N SER A 323 -8.81 13.35 -8.51
CA SER A 323 -7.77 13.60 -9.52
C SER A 323 -8.39 13.57 -10.92
N ALA A 324 -8.07 14.54 -11.75
CA ALA A 324 -8.56 14.66 -13.13
C ALA A 324 -7.55 15.42 -13.99
N ARG A 325 -7.66 15.35 -15.32
CA ARG A 325 -6.84 16.22 -16.19
C ARG A 325 -7.31 17.66 -16.05
N ALA A 326 -6.35 18.58 -16.00
CA ALA A 326 -6.62 20.02 -15.96
C ALA A 326 -7.50 20.47 -17.14
N SER A 327 -7.28 19.91 -18.33
CA SER A 327 -8.03 20.24 -19.55
C SER A 327 -9.49 19.79 -19.52
N ASP A 328 -9.84 18.86 -18.65
CA ASP A 328 -11.22 18.35 -18.53
C ASP A 328 -12.04 19.14 -17.50
N LEU A 329 -11.42 20.05 -16.75
CA LEU A 329 -12.05 20.84 -15.70
C LEU A 329 -12.31 22.29 -16.14
N GLY A 330 -13.46 22.81 -15.72
CA GLY A 330 -13.83 24.21 -15.87
C GLY A 330 -13.20 25.11 -14.79
N PRO A 331 -13.46 26.43 -14.85
CA PRO A 331 -12.96 27.40 -13.87
C PRO A 331 -13.42 27.17 -12.43
N ASP A 332 -14.54 26.47 -12.25
CA ASP A 332 -15.10 26.05 -10.96
C ASP A 332 -14.46 24.77 -10.41
N GLY A 333 -13.53 24.16 -11.15
CA GLY A 333 -12.86 22.93 -10.78
C GLY A 333 -13.71 21.68 -11.01
N LEU A 334 -14.87 21.78 -11.65
CA LEU A 334 -15.75 20.67 -12.02
C LEU A 334 -15.61 20.33 -13.51
N PRO A 335 -15.92 19.10 -13.93
CA PRO A 335 -15.87 18.77 -15.34
C PRO A 335 -17.06 19.38 -16.08
N ALA A 336 -16.83 19.83 -17.32
CA ALA A 336 -17.88 20.45 -18.14
C ALA A 336 -19.02 19.48 -18.52
N ARG A 337 -18.77 18.17 -18.39
CA ARG A 337 -19.73 17.08 -18.54
C ARG A 337 -19.32 15.95 -17.58
N PRO A 338 -20.25 15.07 -17.16
CA PRO A 338 -19.89 13.87 -16.43
C PRO A 338 -18.82 13.03 -17.14
N LEU A 339 -17.83 12.58 -16.37
CA LEU A 339 -16.69 11.81 -16.87
C LEU A 339 -16.72 10.36 -16.34
N PRO A 340 -16.10 9.42 -17.07
CA PRO A 340 -15.74 8.09 -16.55
C PRO A 340 -15.02 8.22 -15.20
N LEU A 341 -15.46 7.48 -14.18
CA LEU A 341 -14.92 7.63 -12.83
C LEU A 341 -14.54 6.29 -12.20
N ILE A 342 -13.30 6.18 -11.72
CA ILE A 342 -12.87 5.11 -10.81
C ILE A 342 -12.93 5.64 -9.38
N LEU A 343 -13.73 4.99 -8.54
CA LEU A 343 -13.92 5.33 -7.12
C LEU A 343 -13.22 4.28 -6.25
N THR A 344 -12.08 4.63 -5.66
CA THR A 344 -11.28 3.70 -4.85
C THR A 344 -11.48 3.89 -3.37
N CYS A 345 -11.43 2.78 -2.62
CA CYS A 345 -11.56 2.80 -1.16
C CYS A 345 -10.89 1.60 -0.50
N TYR A 346 -10.62 1.73 0.80
CA TYR A 346 -10.27 0.61 1.68
C TYR A 346 -11.23 0.47 2.86
N GLY A 347 -11.31 1.46 3.75
CA GLY A 347 -12.38 1.56 4.77
C GLY A 347 -12.33 0.53 5.90
N GLY A 348 -11.15 0.05 6.31
CA GLY A 348 -11.04 -0.93 7.38
C GLY A 348 -9.65 -1.00 8.01
N PHE A 349 -9.56 -1.67 9.15
CA PHE A 349 -8.34 -1.98 9.89
C PHE A 349 -7.52 -0.75 10.33
N GLY A 350 -8.12 0.44 10.34
CA GLY A 350 -7.42 1.68 10.60
C GLY A 350 -6.38 2.03 9.52
N VAL A 351 -6.48 1.44 8.34
CA VAL A 351 -5.59 1.75 7.20
C VAL A 351 -6.03 3.05 6.56
N THR A 352 -5.11 4.00 6.39
CA THR A 352 -5.39 5.25 5.68
C THR A 352 -5.41 5.03 4.17
N HIS A 353 -6.52 5.32 3.51
CA HIS A 353 -6.64 5.25 2.05
C HIS A 353 -6.11 6.53 1.39
N ARG A 354 -5.32 6.37 0.34
CA ARG A 354 -4.64 7.47 -0.38
C ARG A 354 -4.73 7.23 -1.88
N THR A 355 -4.52 8.27 -2.67
CA THR A 355 -4.36 8.10 -4.10
C THR A 355 -3.11 7.25 -4.36
N GLU A 356 -3.27 6.11 -5.02
CA GLU A 356 -2.19 5.15 -5.17
C GLU A 356 -1.09 5.70 -6.10
N ALA A 357 0.17 5.56 -5.69
CA ALA A 357 1.33 5.94 -6.49
C ALA A 357 1.74 4.79 -7.43
N GLU A 358 0.81 4.39 -8.29
CA GLU A 358 1.01 3.31 -9.27
C GLU A 358 0.68 3.77 -10.69
N PRO A 359 1.28 3.15 -11.73
CA PRO A 359 1.10 3.57 -13.13
C PRO A 359 -0.36 3.61 -13.61
N SER A 360 -1.26 2.87 -12.96
CA SER A 360 -2.67 2.76 -13.36
C SER A 360 -3.43 4.08 -13.23
N VAL A 361 -3.11 4.87 -12.20
CA VAL A 361 -3.80 6.12 -11.90
C VAL A 361 -3.52 7.17 -12.98
N PRO A 362 -2.26 7.54 -13.28
CA PRO A 362 -2.01 8.52 -14.32
C PRO A 362 -2.35 7.98 -15.72
N ALA A 363 -2.29 6.66 -15.96
CA ALA A 363 -2.82 6.07 -17.21
C ALA A 363 -4.33 6.31 -17.37
N TRP A 364 -5.12 6.11 -16.31
CA TRP A 364 -6.55 6.40 -16.32
C TRP A 364 -6.86 7.89 -16.52
N LEU A 365 -6.10 8.74 -15.82
CA LEU A 365 -6.22 10.19 -15.92
C LEU A 365 -5.86 10.67 -17.32
N GLU A 366 -4.75 10.21 -17.92
CA GLU A 366 -4.37 10.54 -19.30
C GLU A 366 -5.44 10.15 -20.31
N SER A 367 -6.17 9.07 -20.05
CA SER A 367 -7.33 8.66 -20.85
C SER A 367 -8.56 9.55 -20.62
N GLY A 368 -8.56 10.54 -19.74
CA GLY A 368 -9.71 11.44 -19.52
C GLY A 368 -10.75 10.88 -18.55
N GLY A 369 -10.34 9.93 -17.71
CA GLY A 369 -11.12 9.53 -16.55
C GLY A 369 -10.84 10.41 -15.32
N VAL A 370 -11.73 10.31 -14.34
CA VAL A 370 -11.58 10.87 -12.99
C VAL A 370 -11.21 9.73 -12.06
N TYR A 371 -10.26 9.95 -11.16
CA TYR A 371 -9.89 9.01 -10.11
C TYR A 371 -10.19 9.63 -8.74
N VAL A 372 -10.93 8.91 -7.90
CA VAL A 372 -11.29 9.37 -6.55
C VAL A 372 -10.82 8.38 -5.51
N ALA A 373 -9.99 8.83 -4.57
CA ALA A 373 -9.68 8.07 -3.36
C ALA A 373 -10.60 8.51 -2.22
N ALA A 374 -11.48 7.60 -1.76
CA ALA A 374 -12.44 7.85 -0.69
C ALA A 374 -11.93 7.35 0.67
N GLN A 375 -11.89 8.25 1.65
CA GLN A 375 -11.34 8.01 2.99
C GLN A 375 -12.46 7.62 3.96
N LEU A 376 -13.05 6.45 3.72
CA LEU A 376 -14.24 5.95 4.41
C LEU A 376 -13.98 5.65 5.90
N ARG A 377 -15.02 5.72 6.75
CA ARG A 377 -14.94 5.23 8.13
C ARG A 377 -14.54 3.76 8.18
N GLY A 378 -13.89 3.36 9.27
CA GLY A 378 -13.16 2.08 9.37
C GLY A 378 -11.69 2.22 8.97
N GLY A 379 -11.33 3.24 8.18
CA GLY A 379 -9.96 3.61 7.91
C GLY A 379 -9.30 4.38 9.07
N GLY A 380 -8.05 4.81 8.88
CA GLY A 380 -7.23 5.48 9.90
C GLY A 380 -7.10 7.00 9.75
N GLU A 381 -7.84 7.61 8.83
CA GLU A 381 -7.58 8.98 8.35
C GLU A 381 -7.81 10.04 9.41
N MET A 382 -8.76 9.83 10.32
CA MET A 382 -8.99 10.68 11.50
C MET A 382 -8.68 9.94 12.81
N GLY A 383 -7.75 8.98 12.75
CA GLY A 383 -7.31 8.23 13.92
C GLY A 383 -8.29 7.15 14.39
N ARG A 384 -8.16 6.78 15.67
CA ARG A 384 -8.85 5.61 16.24
C ARG A 384 -10.37 5.71 16.16
N ASP A 385 -10.95 6.88 16.45
CA ASP A 385 -12.40 7.03 16.47
C ASP A 385 -13.01 6.86 15.06
N TRP A 386 -12.26 7.22 14.01
CA TRP A 386 -12.64 6.99 12.62
C TRP A 386 -12.68 5.49 12.27
N HIS A 387 -11.70 4.73 12.76
CA HIS A 387 -11.65 3.28 12.61
C HIS A 387 -12.81 2.62 13.35
N GLU A 388 -13.00 2.97 14.63
CA GLU A 388 -14.08 2.46 15.47
C GLU A 388 -15.46 2.77 14.87
N ALA A 389 -15.64 3.90 14.19
CA ALA A 389 -16.88 4.30 13.54
C ALA A 389 -17.28 3.43 12.32
N GLY A 390 -16.39 2.55 11.85
CA GLY A 390 -16.65 1.64 10.74
C GLY A 390 -16.21 0.19 10.98
N ARG A 391 -16.02 -0.25 12.24
CA ARG A 391 -15.72 -1.66 12.60
C ARG A 391 -16.88 -2.34 13.32
N GLY A 392 -16.83 -3.67 13.40
CA GLY A 392 -17.76 -4.47 14.20
C GLY A 392 -19.22 -4.19 13.84
N PRO A 393 -20.10 -3.89 14.82
CA PRO A 393 -21.52 -3.58 14.57
C PRO A 393 -21.75 -2.39 13.64
N ARG A 394 -20.75 -1.52 13.47
CA ARG A 394 -20.81 -0.34 12.60
C ARG A 394 -20.22 -0.58 11.22
N LYS A 395 -19.78 -1.79 10.86
CA LYS A 395 -19.15 -2.08 9.56
C LYS A 395 -20.03 -1.70 8.35
N MET A 396 -21.36 -1.81 8.48
CA MET A 396 -22.30 -1.37 7.45
C MET A 396 -22.15 0.14 7.13
N ARG A 397 -21.72 0.96 8.09
CA ARG A 397 -21.51 2.40 7.90
C ARG A 397 -20.41 2.69 6.87
N THR A 398 -19.34 1.90 6.84
CA THR A 398 -18.29 1.98 5.80
C THR A 398 -18.88 1.78 4.41
N ILE A 399 -19.78 0.79 4.27
CA ILE A 399 -20.39 0.45 2.98
C ILE A 399 -21.35 1.56 2.56
N GLN A 400 -22.14 2.09 3.50
CA GLN A 400 -23.01 3.23 3.26
C GLN A 400 -22.23 4.50 2.89
N ASP A 401 -21.06 4.74 3.49
CA ASP A 401 -20.21 5.88 3.13
C ASP A 401 -19.78 5.83 1.66
N LEU A 402 -19.46 4.64 1.12
CA LEU A 402 -19.12 4.51 -0.31
C LEU A 402 -20.32 4.86 -1.21
N ILE A 403 -21.52 4.41 -0.84
CA ILE A 403 -22.76 4.69 -1.58
C ILE A 403 -23.07 6.20 -1.53
N ASP A 404 -22.94 6.81 -0.35
CA ASP A 404 -23.16 8.25 -0.15
C ASP A 404 -22.15 9.09 -0.95
N VAL A 405 -20.88 8.66 -1.00
CA VAL A 405 -19.83 9.29 -1.83
C VAL A 405 -20.16 9.20 -3.32
N ALA A 406 -20.61 8.03 -3.81
CA ALA A 406 -21.02 7.87 -5.21
C ALA A 406 -22.21 8.77 -5.56
N GLY A 407 -23.18 8.89 -4.64
CA GLY A 407 -24.31 9.82 -4.76
C GLY A 407 -23.86 11.28 -4.80
N PHE A 408 -22.94 11.68 -3.91
CA PHE A 408 -22.35 13.02 -3.90
C PHE A 408 -21.68 13.34 -5.23
N LEU A 409 -20.77 12.47 -5.71
CA LEU A 409 -20.03 12.67 -6.97
C LEU A 409 -20.98 12.81 -8.17
N THR A 410 -22.04 12.01 -8.21
CA THR A 410 -23.09 12.10 -9.23
C THR A 410 -23.82 13.44 -9.14
N SER A 411 -24.28 13.82 -7.95
CA SER A 411 -25.04 15.06 -7.75
C SER A 411 -24.22 16.33 -8.02
N ALA A 412 -22.92 16.28 -7.76
CA ALA A 412 -21.97 17.36 -8.00
C ALA A 412 -21.50 17.44 -9.47
N GLY A 413 -21.96 16.54 -10.34
CA GLY A 413 -21.67 16.57 -11.77
C GLY A 413 -20.32 15.95 -12.19
N TRP A 414 -19.59 15.30 -11.28
CA TRP A 414 -18.32 14.65 -11.61
C TRP A 414 -18.50 13.48 -12.59
N THR A 415 -19.58 12.72 -12.41
CA THR A 415 -19.85 11.47 -13.14
C THR A 415 -21.35 11.14 -13.14
N THR A 416 -21.72 10.02 -13.73
CA THR A 416 -23.05 9.42 -13.63
C THR A 416 -22.96 8.03 -13.00
N PRO A 417 -24.05 7.44 -12.48
CA PRO A 417 -24.00 6.08 -11.92
C PRO A 417 -23.46 5.07 -12.93
N GLY A 418 -23.91 5.13 -14.19
CA GLY A 418 -23.44 4.25 -15.27
C GLY A 418 -21.96 4.41 -15.67
N GLN A 419 -21.33 5.54 -15.31
CA GLN A 419 -19.90 5.80 -15.55
C GLN A 419 -19.03 5.61 -14.30
N THR A 420 -19.63 5.27 -13.16
CA THR A 420 -18.93 5.08 -11.89
C THR A 420 -18.57 3.62 -11.69
N VAL A 421 -17.28 3.33 -11.56
CA VAL A 421 -16.75 2.00 -11.25
C VAL A 421 -16.03 2.05 -9.91
N PRO A 422 -16.60 1.53 -8.81
CA PRO A 422 -15.87 1.39 -7.58
C PRO A 422 -14.84 0.26 -7.73
N PHE A 423 -13.63 0.54 -7.23
CA PHE A 423 -12.49 -0.36 -7.26
C PHE A 423 -11.95 -0.55 -5.85
N GLY A 424 -11.73 -1.80 -5.44
CA GLY A 424 -11.20 -2.10 -4.12
C GLY A 424 -10.42 -3.40 -4.07
N ALA A 425 -9.34 -3.40 -3.28
CA ALA A 425 -8.51 -4.58 -3.05
C ALA A 425 -8.63 -5.09 -1.60
N SER A 426 -8.59 -6.41 -1.40
CA SER A 426 -8.69 -7.04 -0.08
C SER A 426 -9.97 -6.63 0.66
N HIS A 427 -9.89 -5.90 1.78
CA HIS A 427 -11.05 -5.31 2.45
C HIS A 427 -11.77 -4.28 1.58
N GLY A 428 -11.07 -3.48 0.78
CA GLY A 428 -11.71 -2.61 -0.20
C GLY A 428 -12.58 -3.41 -1.17
N GLY A 429 -12.14 -4.62 -1.55
CA GLY A 429 -12.87 -5.54 -2.40
C GLY A 429 -14.20 -6.01 -1.78
N LEU A 430 -14.23 -6.21 -0.45
CA LEU A 430 -15.46 -6.43 0.31
C LEU A 430 -16.39 -5.22 0.18
N VAL A 431 -15.87 -4.01 0.48
CA VAL A 431 -16.67 -2.79 0.55
C VAL A 431 -17.33 -2.47 -0.80
N VAL A 432 -16.57 -2.51 -1.90
CA VAL A 432 -17.11 -2.19 -3.23
C VAL A 432 -18.11 -3.23 -3.71
N THR A 433 -17.87 -4.51 -3.42
CA THR A 433 -18.78 -5.59 -3.81
C THR A 433 -20.08 -5.52 -3.01
N ALA A 434 -19.99 -5.35 -1.69
CA ALA A 434 -21.16 -5.21 -0.82
C ALA A 434 -21.99 -3.98 -1.18
N ALA A 435 -21.35 -2.82 -1.41
CA ALA A 435 -22.05 -1.60 -1.82
C ALA A 435 -22.82 -1.78 -3.12
N ALA A 436 -22.23 -2.47 -4.11
CA ALA A 436 -22.87 -2.72 -5.39
C ALA A 436 -24.01 -3.75 -5.33
N LEU A 437 -23.94 -4.71 -4.40
CA LEU A 437 -25.06 -5.64 -4.15
C LEU A 437 -26.22 -4.95 -3.42
N LEU A 438 -25.91 -4.06 -2.48
CA LEU A 438 -26.92 -3.36 -1.67
C LEU A 438 -27.52 -2.13 -2.37
N SER A 439 -26.78 -1.48 -3.27
CA SER A 439 -27.23 -0.32 -4.05
C SER A 439 -26.81 -0.46 -5.52
N PRO A 440 -27.40 -1.40 -6.27
CA PRO A 440 -26.98 -1.72 -7.64
C PRO A 440 -27.14 -0.55 -8.63
N ALA A 441 -28.10 0.36 -8.38
CA ALA A 441 -28.35 1.51 -9.23
C ALA A 441 -27.29 2.62 -9.10
N SER A 442 -26.39 2.56 -8.12
CA SER A 442 -25.37 3.58 -7.86
C SER A 442 -24.12 3.44 -8.73
N PHE A 443 -23.95 2.30 -9.43
CA PHE A 443 -22.69 1.95 -10.10
C PHE A 443 -22.93 1.37 -11.49
N GLY A 444 -21.98 1.59 -12.40
CA GLY A 444 -22.02 1.10 -13.77
C GLY A 444 -21.35 -0.27 -13.92
N GLY A 445 -20.41 -0.58 -13.04
CA GLY A 445 -19.64 -1.82 -12.95
C GLY A 445 -18.76 -1.80 -11.71
N VAL A 446 -18.12 -2.92 -11.34
CA VAL A 446 -17.37 -3.08 -10.09
C VAL A 446 -16.10 -3.85 -10.35
N VAL A 447 -14.99 -3.44 -9.72
CA VAL A 447 -13.74 -4.20 -9.73
C VAL A 447 -13.32 -4.54 -8.31
N ALA A 448 -13.14 -5.83 -8.02
CA ALA A 448 -12.75 -6.31 -6.72
C ALA A 448 -11.49 -7.20 -6.83
N VAL A 449 -10.38 -6.78 -6.21
CA VAL A 449 -9.08 -7.48 -6.30
C VAL A 449 -8.77 -8.22 -5.01
N ALA A 450 -8.41 -9.50 -5.11
CA ALA A 450 -8.17 -10.40 -3.96
C ALA A 450 -9.20 -10.21 -2.82
N PRO A 451 -10.52 -10.23 -3.11
CA PRO A 451 -11.52 -9.67 -2.22
C PRO A 451 -11.92 -10.62 -1.08
N LEU A 452 -12.11 -10.08 0.12
CA LEU A 452 -12.66 -10.82 1.26
C LEU A 452 -14.20 -10.86 1.15
N LEU A 453 -14.78 -11.92 0.61
CA LEU A 453 -16.22 -11.96 0.28
C LEU A 453 -17.09 -12.81 1.24
N ASP A 454 -16.49 -13.55 2.16
CA ASP A 454 -17.20 -14.21 3.26
C ASP A 454 -16.80 -13.61 4.61
N THR A 455 -17.69 -12.83 5.19
CA THR A 455 -17.46 -12.19 6.49
C THR A 455 -18.07 -12.98 7.63
N VAL A 456 -18.73 -14.12 7.38
CA VAL A 456 -19.33 -15.02 8.38
C VAL A 456 -18.33 -16.11 8.73
N ASP A 457 -17.85 -16.85 7.74
CA ASP A 457 -16.84 -17.89 7.91
C ASP A 457 -15.42 -17.33 7.68
N LEU A 458 -14.94 -16.53 8.63
CA LEU A 458 -13.61 -15.94 8.55
C LEU A 458 -12.48 -17.00 8.60
N HIS A 459 -12.75 -18.21 9.09
CA HIS A 459 -11.74 -19.25 9.24
C HIS A 459 -11.22 -19.82 7.92
N ARG A 460 -11.96 -19.64 6.81
CA ARG A 460 -11.46 -20.01 5.48
C ARG A 460 -10.30 -19.14 4.99
N HIS A 461 -10.14 -17.94 5.53
CA HIS A 461 -9.06 -17.03 5.16
C HIS A 461 -7.81 -17.33 6.00
N GLY A 462 -6.62 -17.34 5.37
CA GLY A 462 -5.38 -17.68 6.08
C GLY A 462 -5.05 -16.73 7.24
N LEU A 463 -5.34 -15.42 7.08
CA LEU A 463 -5.23 -14.43 8.17
C LEU A 463 -6.55 -14.14 8.89
N GLY A 464 -7.64 -14.87 8.60
CA GLY A 464 -8.98 -14.54 9.08
C GLY A 464 -9.14 -14.46 10.59
N LYS A 465 -8.37 -15.26 11.35
CA LYS A 465 -8.33 -15.19 12.83
C LYS A 465 -7.84 -13.84 13.36
N GLN A 466 -7.05 -13.10 12.58
CA GLN A 466 -6.56 -11.78 12.96
C GLN A 466 -7.61 -10.68 12.72
N TRP A 467 -8.66 -10.99 11.94
CA TRP A 467 -9.66 -10.00 11.51
C TRP A 467 -10.98 -10.09 12.28
N LEU A 468 -11.09 -10.99 13.27
CA LEU A 468 -12.32 -11.17 14.05
C LEU A 468 -12.84 -9.84 14.63
N HIS A 469 -11.95 -9.08 15.25
CA HIS A 469 -12.25 -7.77 15.85
C HIS A 469 -12.71 -6.71 14.84
N GLU A 470 -12.32 -6.83 13.57
CA GLU A 470 -12.70 -5.86 12.53
C GLU A 470 -14.17 -6.02 12.15
N PHE A 471 -14.66 -7.27 12.22
CA PHE A 471 -16.02 -7.66 11.84
C PHE A 471 -16.92 -7.96 13.05
N GLY A 472 -16.40 -7.87 14.27
CA GLY A 472 -17.11 -8.18 15.51
C GLY A 472 -17.35 -9.68 15.72
N ALA A 473 -16.60 -10.55 15.04
CA ALA A 473 -16.74 -12.01 15.16
C ALA A 473 -16.17 -12.59 16.46
N ASP A 474 -15.58 -11.73 17.31
CA ASP A 474 -15.14 -12.00 18.68
C ASP A 474 -16.26 -11.86 19.72
N GLY A 475 -17.51 -11.74 19.25
CA GLY A 475 -18.72 -11.71 20.09
C GLY A 475 -19.48 -10.38 20.06
N GLU A 476 -18.97 -9.36 19.36
CA GLU A 476 -19.67 -8.07 19.18
C GLU A 476 -20.83 -8.15 18.17
N CYS A 477 -20.75 -9.04 17.17
CA CYS A 477 -21.72 -9.22 16.09
C CYS A 477 -22.15 -10.69 15.97
N SER A 478 -23.43 -10.91 15.63
CA SER A 478 -23.90 -12.23 15.23
C SER A 478 -23.51 -12.56 13.78
N ASP A 479 -23.58 -13.85 13.42
CA ASP A 479 -23.45 -14.28 12.01
C ASP A 479 -24.50 -13.62 11.12
N HIS A 480 -25.70 -13.37 11.65
CA HIS A 480 -26.77 -12.68 10.93
C HIS A 480 -26.38 -11.23 10.58
N ASP A 481 -25.80 -10.49 11.54
CA ASP A 481 -25.36 -9.11 11.30
C ASP A 481 -24.26 -9.04 10.24
N ARG A 482 -23.31 -10.00 10.28
CA ARG A 482 -22.23 -10.09 9.28
C ARG A 482 -22.74 -10.53 7.91
N ALA A 483 -23.71 -11.46 7.87
CA ALA A 483 -24.34 -11.93 6.64
C ALA A 483 -25.09 -10.82 5.89
N ALA A 484 -25.59 -9.79 6.58
CA ALA A 484 -26.31 -8.68 5.97
C ALA A 484 -25.49 -7.89 4.93
N TYR A 485 -24.15 -7.94 5.01
CA TYR A 485 -23.26 -7.34 4.03
C TYR A 485 -22.25 -8.30 3.41
N SER A 486 -22.22 -9.58 3.81
CA SER A 486 -21.32 -10.58 3.23
C SER A 486 -21.72 -10.89 1.78
N PRO A 487 -20.86 -10.62 0.78
CA PRO A 487 -21.23 -10.85 -0.62
C PRO A 487 -21.65 -12.29 -0.95
N VAL A 488 -21.01 -13.31 -0.35
CA VAL A 488 -21.42 -14.72 -0.50
C VAL A 488 -22.87 -14.94 -0.06
N HIS A 489 -23.25 -14.39 1.10
CA HIS A 489 -24.58 -14.57 1.68
C HIS A 489 -25.64 -13.74 0.96
N VAL A 490 -25.31 -12.48 0.64
CA VAL A 490 -26.20 -11.58 -0.11
C VAL A 490 -26.53 -12.18 -1.47
N VAL A 491 -25.54 -12.63 -2.24
CA VAL A 491 -25.78 -13.30 -3.54
C VAL A 491 -26.58 -14.59 -3.37
N GLY A 492 -26.28 -15.39 -2.33
CA GLY A 492 -27.03 -16.61 -2.03
C GLY A 492 -28.54 -16.36 -1.87
N GLY A 493 -28.91 -15.24 -1.25
CA GLY A 493 -30.29 -14.83 -1.02
C GLY A 493 -31.01 -14.16 -2.21
N LEU A 494 -30.31 -13.85 -3.31
CA LEU A 494 -30.93 -13.21 -4.47
C LEU A 494 -31.78 -14.19 -5.28
N GLY A 495 -32.97 -13.76 -5.69
CA GLY A 495 -33.79 -14.48 -6.67
C GLY A 495 -33.37 -14.24 -8.12
N SER A 496 -32.77 -13.07 -8.41
CA SER A 496 -32.24 -12.70 -9.72
C SER A 496 -31.09 -11.71 -9.55
N ALA A 497 -30.13 -11.76 -10.46
CA ALA A 497 -28.95 -10.89 -10.51
C ALA A 497 -28.89 -10.05 -11.80
N ALA A 498 -29.93 -10.07 -12.63
CA ALA A 498 -29.96 -9.37 -13.93
C ALA A 498 -29.84 -7.84 -13.81
N GLY A 499 -30.25 -7.27 -12.67
CA GLY A 499 -30.15 -5.83 -12.39
C GLY A 499 -28.88 -5.39 -11.67
N LEU A 500 -27.95 -6.31 -11.38
CA LEU A 500 -26.69 -5.97 -10.72
C LEU A 500 -25.70 -5.33 -11.72
N PRO A 501 -24.86 -4.37 -11.27
CA PRO A 501 -23.77 -3.88 -12.08
C PRO A 501 -22.77 -5.01 -12.38
N PRO A 502 -22.07 -4.98 -13.52
CA PRO A 502 -21.15 -6.04 -13.89
C PRO A 502 -19.97 -6.10 -12.94
N LEU A 503 -19.62 -7.30 -12.49
CA LEU A 503 -18.55 -7.52 -11.51
C LEU A 503 -17.32 -8.16 -12.16
N LEU A 504 -16.16 -7.53 -12.04
CA LEU A 504 -14.86 -8.14 -12.30
C LEU A 504 -14.19 -8.48 -10.97
N CYS A 505 -14.11 -9.77 -10.65
CA CYS A 505 -13.32 -10.26 -9.52
C CYS A 505 -11.95 -10.72 -10.00
N CYS A 506 -10.90 -10.17 -9.40
CA CYS A 506 -9.54 -10.52 -9.73
C CYS A 506 -8.92 -11.39 -8.64
N LEU A 507 -8.41 -12.56 -9.01
CA LEU A 507 -7.81 -13.54 -8.11
C LEU A 507 -6.28 -13.50 -8.21
N LEU A 508 -5.63 -13.65 -7.06
CA LEU A 508 -4.18 -13.85 -7.01
C LEU A 508 -3.93 -15.34 -6.74
N GLY A 509 -3.30 -16.03 -7.69
CA GLY A 509 -3.27 -17.49 -7.75
C GLY A 509 -2.65 -18.16 -6.52
N ARG A 510 -1.70 -17.49 -5.83
CA ARG A 510 -1.01 -17.98 -4.64
C ARG A 510 -1.32 -17.16 -3.39
N ASP A 511 -2.53 -16.62 -3.30
CA ASP A 511 -2.95 -15.83 -2.14
C ASP A 511 -3.12 -16.70 -0.89
N GLU A 512 -2.18 -16.60 0.05
CA GLU A 512 -2.28 -17.22 1.38
C GLU A 512 -3.09 -16.36 2.37
N ARG A 513 -3.39 -15.10 2.03
CA ARG A 513 -4.03 -14.13 2.92
C ARG A 513 -5.55 -14.23 2.83
N VAL A 514 -6.10 -14.17 1.62
CA VAL A 514 -7.54 -14.19 1.36
C VAL A 514 -7.89 -15.40 0.48
N ASP A 515 -8.90 -16.18 0.89
CA ASP A 515 -9.40 -17.32 0.11
C ASP A 515 -10.04 -16.90 -1.23
N ASN A 516 -9.57 -17.52 -2.32
CA ASN A 516 -10.11 -17.31 -3.66
C ASN A 516 -11.48 -18.00 -3.88
N LYS A 517 -11.87 -19.00 -3.07
CA LYS A 517 -13.13 -19.74 -3.31
C LYS A 517 -14.35 -18.84 -3.14
N ALA A 518 -14.36 -17.96 -2.14
CA ALA A 518 -15.46 -17.00 -1.94
C ALA A 518 -15.71 -16.12 -3.18
N ALA A 519 -14.65 -15.73 -3.91
CA ALA A 519 -14.78 -14.99 -5.16
C ALA A 519 -15.34 -15.84 -6.31
N VAL A 520 -14.94 -17.11 -6.40
CA VAL A 520 -15.54 -18.05 -7.37
C VAL A 520 -17.02 -18.27 -7.07
N GLU A 521 -17.40 -18.43 -5.80
CA GLU A 521 -18.78 -18.61 -5.34
C GLU A 521 -19.65 -17.40 -5.71
N VAL A 522 -19.19 -16.18 -5.40
CA VAL A 522 -19.92 -14.94 -5.73
C VAL A 522 -20.11 -14.77 -7.23
N VAL A 523 -19.04 -14.94 -8.03
CA VAL A 523 -19.13 -14.79 -9.49
C VAL A 523 -20.07 -15.84 -10.09
N THR A 524 -19.96 -17.10 -9.65
CA THR A 524 -20.81 -18.19 -10.13
C THR A 524 -22.27 -17.93 -9.74
N GLY A 525 -22.52 -17.57 -8.49
CA GLY A 525 -23.86 -17.29 -7.99
C GLY A 525 -24.55 -16.13 -8.70
N ILE A 526 -23.82 -15.07 -9.07
CA ILE A 526 -24.34 -13.97 -9.89
C ILE A 526 -24.71 -14.46 -11.30
N ARG A 527 -23.81 -15.22 -11.95
CA ARG A 527 -24.06 -15.72 -13.33
C ARG A 527 -25.24 -16.68 -13.40
N GLU A 528 -25.35 -17.61 -12.46
CA GLU A 528 -26.47 -18.56 -12.38
C GLU A 528 -27.82 -17.87 -12.19
N ARG A 529 -27.83 -16.66 -11.62
CA ARG A 529 -29.01 -15.80 -11.43
C ARG A 529 -29.19 -14.78 -12.56
N GLY A 530 -28.49 -14.94 -13.68
CA GLY A 530 -28.63 -14.11 -14.88
C GLY A 530 -27.88 -12.78 -14.86
N GLY A 531 -26.97 -12.57 -13.90
CA GLY A 531 -26.12 -11.37 -13.82
C GLY A 531 -24.82 -11.47 -14.63
N ARG A 532 -24.11 -10.34 -14.74
CA ARG A 532 -22.83 -10.22 -15.47
C ARG A 532 -21.65 -10.23 -14.48
N ALA A 533 -20.84 -11.28 -14.47
CA ALA A 533 -19.65 -11.34 -13.64
C ALA A 533 -18.53 -12.18 -14.26
N TRP A 534 -17.27 -11.81 -14.00
CA TRP A 534 -16.08 -12.47 -14.53
C TRP A 534 -15.01 -12.66 -13.46
N LEU A 535 -14.15 -13.66 -13.69
CA LEU A 535 -12.91 -13.85 -12.96
C LEU A 535 -11.73 -13.49 -13.85
N LEU A 536 -10.74 -12.80 -13.28
CA LEU A 536 -9.42 -12.62 -13.86
C LEU A 536 -8.39 -13.20 -12.89
N GLN A 537 -7.74 -14.31 -13.23
CA GLN A 537 -6.70 -14.89 -12.38
C GLN A 537 -5.31 -14.42 -12.80
N GLU A 538 -4.47 -14.14 -11.81
CA GLU A 538 -3.04 -14.00 -11.99
C GLU A 538 -2.33 -15.25 -11.45
N ASP A 539 -1.71 -16.05 -12.33
CA ASP A 539 -1.18 -17.37 -11.96
C ASP A 539 0.03 -17.37 -11.01
N ARG A 540 0.79 -16.27 -10.99
CA ARG A 540 2.11 -16.21 -10.32
C ARG A 540 2.14 -15.35 -9.07
N GLY A 541 1.13 -14.50 -8.86
CA GLY A 541 1.06 -13.54 -7.76
C GLY A 541 0.52 -14.14 -6.46
N GLY A 542 1.14 -13.78 -5.34
CA GLY A 542 0.52 -13.81 -4.01
C GLY A 542 0.06 -12.42 -3.60
N HIS A 543 -0.46 -12.26 -2.37
CA HIS A 543 -0.96 -10.96 -1.87
C HIS A 543 0.13 -9.88 -1.68
N GLY A 544 1.41 -10.25 -1.82
CA GLY A 544 2.56 -9.38 -1.64
C GLY A 544 3.06 -8.71 -2.92
N GLN A 545 4.35 -8.37 -2.95
CA GLN A 545 4.98 -7.76 -4.13
C GLN A 545 4.94 -8.71 -5.33
N ARG A 546 4.58 -8.14 -6.49
CA ARG A 546 4.47 -8.81 -7.78
C ARG A 546 5.47 -8.18 -8.76
N ALA A 547 5.87 -8.95 -9.77
CA ALA A 547 6.77 -8.45 -10.80
C ALA A 547 6.07 -7.31 -11.58
N ALA A 548 6.81 -6.25 -11.91
CA ALA A 548 6.25 -5.11 -12.62
C ALA A 548 5.46 -5.53 -13.89
N PRO A 549 5.97 -6.37 -14.80
CA PRO A 549 5.22 -6.76 -16.00
C PRO A 549 3.86 -7.40 -15.71
N ASP A 550 3.80 -8.29 -14.71
CA ASP A 550 2.56 -8.96 -14.30
C ASP A 550 1.53 -7.95 -13.76
N VAL A 551 1.99 -6.96 -12.97
CA VAL A 551 1.15 -5.87 -12.47
C VAL A 551 0.62 -4.99 -13.60
N LEU A 552 1.43 -4.70 -14.62
CA LEU A 552 1.02 -3.86 -15.74
C LEU A 552 0.01 -4.59 -16.64
N ASP A 553 0.18 -5.88 -16.93
CA ASP A 553 -0.79 -6.67 -17.67
C ASP A 553 -2.13 -6.76 -16.93
N PHE A 554 -2.06 -6.99 -15.62
CA PHE A 554 -3.22 -7.01 -14.73
C PHE A 554 -3.96 -5.66 -14.72
N SER A 555 -3.22 -4.56 -14.53
CA SER A 555 -3.78 -3.21 -14.48
C SER A 555 -4.40 -2.82 -15.83
N ALA A 556 -3.80 -3.24 -16.95
CA ALA A 556 -4.36 -3.00 -18.28
C ALA A 556 -5.73 -3.67 -18.45
N ALA A 557 -5.92 -4.87 -17.91
CA ALA A 557 -7.21 -5.57 -17.94
C ALA A 557 -8.27 -4.87 -17.07
N VAL A 558 -7.89 -4.39 -15.88
CA VAL A 558 -8.77 -3.64 -14.97
C VAL A 558 -9.21 -2.31 -15.60
N LEU A 559 -8.28 -1.51 -16.11
CA LEU A 559 -8.59 -0.21 -16.72
C LEU A 559 -9.43 -0.39 -17.98
N ALA A 560 -9.12 -1.41 -18.80
CA ALA A 560 -9.90 -1.75 -19.98
C ALA A 560 -11.35 -2.13 -19.65
N PHE A 561 -11.56 -2.89 -18.57
CA PHE A 561 -12.90 -3.21 -18.08
C PHE A 561 -13.64 -1.93 -17.66
N ALA A 562 -13.03 -1.08 -16.82
CA ALA A 562 -13.64 0.18 -16.36
C ALA A 562 -13.99 1.13 -17.52
N ALA A 563 -13.11 1.26 -18.51
CA ALA A 563 -13.37 2.02 -19.73
C ALA A 563 -14.53 1.44 -20.54
N SER A 564 -14.65 0.12 -20.63
CA SER A 564 -15.75 -0.53 -21.36
C SER A 564 -17.12 -0.27 -20.73
N ILE A 565 -17.21 -0.24 -19.40
CA ILE A 565 -18.43 0.13 -18.67
C ILE A 565 -18.87 1.54 -19.04
N SER A 566 -17.92 2.47 -19.04
CA SER A 566 -18.22 3.87 -19.37
C SER A 566 -18.69 4.04 -20.82
N ARG A 567 -18.18 3.22 -21.76
CA ARG A 567 -18.64 3.20 -23.16
C ARG A 567 -20.06 2.67 -23.32
N GLU A 568 -20.48 1.70 -22.50
CA GLU A 568 -21.87 1.21 -22.49
C GLU A 568 -22.84 2.33 -22.05
N ALA A 569 -22.42 3.18 -21.12
CA ALA A 569 -23.26 4.27 -20.60
C ALA A 569 -23.43 5.45 -21.57
N THR A 570 -22.42 5.78 -22.38
CA THR A 570 -22.47 6.87 -23.38
C THR A 570 -22.01 6.43 -24.77
N PRO A 571 -22.86 5.76 -25.56
CA PRO A 571 -22.52 5.37 -26.92
C PRO A 571 -22.24 6.58 -27.82
N GLY A 572 -21.06 6.63 -28.46
CA GLY A 572 -20.69 7.65 -29.45
C GLY A 572 -19.95 8.89 -28.92
N SER A 573 -19.70 9.01 -27.62
CA SER A 573 -18.78 10.03 -27.09
C SER A 573 -17.33 9.74 -27.49
N GLU A 574 -16.56 10.77 -27.88
CA GLU A 574 -15.10 10.62 -28.03
C GLU A 574 -14.50 10.05 -26.73
N PRO A 575 -13.61 9.07 -26.86
CA PRO A 575 -13.41 8.11 -25.78
C PRO A 575 -12.56 8.70 -24.64
N CYS A 576 -12.82 8.22 -23.43
CA CYS A 576 -11.71 7.73 -22.62
C CYS A 576 -11.28 6.43 -23.31
N PRO A 577 -10.15 6.42 -24.05
CA PRO A 577 -9.80 5.35 -24.99
C PRO A 577 -10.06 3.95 -24.44
#